data_AF-A0A968HKG7-F1
#
_entry.id   AF-A0A968HKG7-F1
#
_cell.length_a   1.000
_cell.length_b   1.000
_cell.length_c   1.000
_cell.angle_alpha   90.00
_cell.angle_beta   90.00
_cell.angle_gamma   90.00
#
_symmetry.space_group_name_H-M   'P 1'
#
loop_
_entity.id
_entity.type
_entity.pdbx_description
1 polymer ?
#
loop_
_entity_poly.entity_id
_entity_poly.type
_entity_poly.pdbx_seq_one_letter_code
_entity_poly.pdbx_strand_id
1 'polypeptide(L)'
;MGLLKTVRQALRDVSPAWLNIRVDRAVFQNLKQALQPPPPEKVAVDPSLQGRPHWRRIAQVYAALDHYWANQGAATYDTLIQYVQEVTGQSCSRKLIAKWKQQRGLR
;
A
#
# COMPACT_ATOMS: atom_id res chain seq x y z
N MET A 1 29.27 -13.89 19.36
CA MET A 1 28.81 -14.83 18.30
C MET A 1 27.35 -14.54 18.00
N GLY A 2 27.03 -14.03 16.81
CA GLY A 2 25.73 -13.42 16.52
C GLY A 2 24.58 -14.43 16.41
N LEU A 3 23.44 -14.11 17.03
CA LEU A 3 22.19 -14.85 17.08
C LEU A 3 21.76 -15.46 15.73
N LEU A 4 22.02 -14.73 14.64
CA LEU A 4 21.72 -15.14 13.26
C LEU A 4 22.46 -16.41 12.83
N LYS A 5 23.66 -16.67 13.37
CA LYS A 5 24.41 -17.91 13.06
C LYS A 5 23.78 -19.12 13.71
N THR A 6 23.32 -18.98 14.95
CA THR A 6 22.68 -20.06 15.73
C THR A 6 21.33 -20.45 15.11
N VAL A 7 20.52 -19.45 14.76
CA VAL A 7 19.22 -19.68 14.08
C VAL A 7 19.44 -20.36 12.73
N ARG A 8 20.44 -19.93 11.95
CA ARG A 8 20.76 -20.54 10.66
C ARG A 8 21.24 -21.99 10.78
N GLN A 9 21.97 -22.31 11.85
CA GLN A 9 22.44 -23.67 12.11
C GLN A 9 21.28 -24.59 12.50
N ALA A 10 20.41 -24.15 13.42
CA ALA A 10 19.24 -24.92 13.81
C ALA A 10 18.28 -25.19 12.64
N LEU A 11 18.09 -24.20 11.75
CA LEU A 11 17.30 -24.38 10.54
C LEU A 11 17.91 -25.38 9.54
N ARG A 12 19.25 -25.50 9.49
CA ARG A 12 19.92 -26.52 8.66
C ARG A 12 19.77 -27.92 9.23
N ASP A 13 19.88 -28.06 10.55
CA ASP A 13 19.86 -29.38 11.21
C ASP A 13 18.44 -29.98 11.23
N VAL A 14 17.40 -29.15 11.18
CA VAL A 14 15.98 -29.57 11.18
C VAL A 14 15.41 -29.69 9.76
N SER A 15 16.04 -29.10 8.74
CA SER A 15 15.50 -29.12 7.38
C SER A 15 15.82 -30.42 6.64
N PRO A 16 14.81 -31.13 6.11
CA PRO A 16 15.02 -32.30 5.26
C PRO A 16 15.89 -31.99 4.05
N ALA A 17 16.66 -32.97 3.56
CA ALA A 17 17.56 -32.80 2.42
C ALA A 17 16.86 -32.28 1.14
N TRP A 18 15.55 -32.55 0.99
CA TRP A 18 14.73 -32.03 -0.12
C TRP A 18 14.38 -30.54 0.01
N LEU A 19 14.44 -29.97 1.22
CA LEU A 19 14.25 -28.54 1.48
C LEU A 19 15.55 -27.74 1.23
N ASN A 20 16.68 -28.43 1.12
CA ASN A 20 17.97 -27.88 0.71
C ASN A 20 18.14 -27.85 -0.82
N ILE A 21 17.08 -28.21 -1.57
CA ILE A 21 17.01 -27.99 -3.01
C ILE A 21 16.93 -26.49 -3.20
N ARG A 22 18.08 -25.91 -3.57
CA ARG A 22 18.34 -24.52 -3.96
C ARG A 22 17.02 -23.76 -4.17
N VAL A 23 16.68 -22.91 -3.20
CA VAL A 23 15.71 -21.84 -3.44
C VAL A 23 16.26 -21.06 -4.62
N ASP A 24 15.72 -21.32 -5.80
CA ASP A 24 16.20 -20.68 -7.02
C ASP A 24 16.04 -19.17 -6.84
N ARG A 25 17.05 -18.41 -7.26
CA ARG A 25 17.03 -16.96 -7.10
C ARG A 25 15.76 -16.38 -7.73
N ALA A 26 15.25 -16.97 -8.81
CA ALA A 26 14.00 -16.57 -9.45
C ALA A 26 12.79 -16.82 -8.55
N VAL A 27 12.70 -17.97 -7.87
CA VAL A 27 11.61 -18.26 -6.92
C VAL A 27 11.61 -17.27 -5.76
N PHE A 28 12.79 -16.96 -5.22
CA PHE A 28 12.90 -15.96 -4.15
C PHE A 28 12.53 -14.55 -4.63
N GLN A 29 12.93 -14.15 -5.84
CA GLN A 29 12.53 -12.86 -6.41
C GLN A 29 11.03 -12.79 -6.69
N ASN A 30 10.45 -13.86 -7.24
CA ASN A 30 9.02 -13.94 -7.50
C ASN A 30 8.21 -13.85 -6.20
N LEU A 31 8.61 -14.57 -5.16
CA LEU A 31 7.99 -14.47 -3.83
C LEU A 31 8.18 -13.08 -3.23
N LYS A 32 9.39 -12.51 -3.33
CA LYS A 32 9.67 -11.15 -2.85
C LYS A 32 8.84 -10.10 -3.59
N GLN A 33 8.50 -10.32 -4.86
CA GLN A 33 7.67 -9.43 -5.64
C GLN A 33 6.18 -9.64 -5.36
N ALA A 34 5.73 -10.88 -5.14
CA ALA A 34 4.36 -11.20 -4.74
C ALA A 34 4.03 -10.72 -3.31
N LEU A 35 5.03 -10.68 -2.42
CA LEU A 35 4.90 -10.19 -1.04
C LEU A 35 5.18 -8.70 -0.91
N GLN A 36 5.71 -8.05 -1.93
CA GLN A 36 5.77 -6.60 -1.94
C GLN A 36 4.34 -6.09 -2.10
N PRO A 37 3.90 -5.12 -1.28
CA PRO A 37 2.69 -4.39 -1.61
C PRO A 37 2.85 -3.86 -3.04
N PRO A 38 1.78 -3.86 -3.87
CA PRO A 38 1.88 -3.35 -5.22
C PRO A 38 2.62 -2.01 -5.14
N PRO A 39 3.64 -1.79 -6.00
CA PRO A 39 4.32 -0.51 -6.03
C PRO A 39 3.23 0.55 -6.06
N PRO A 40 3.32 1.63 -5.26
CA PRO A 40 2.30 2.66 -5.33
C PRO A 40 2.25 3.04 -6.79
N GLU A 41 1.19 2.59 -7.47
CA GLU A 41 0.90 2.97 -8.82
C GLU A 41 1.11 4.47 -8.80
N LYS A 42 1.86 5.02 -9.76
CA LYS A 42 1.99 6.47 -9.84
C LYS A 42 0.59 6.98 -10.13
N VAL A 43 -0.23 7.10 -9.08
CA VAL A 43 -1.57 7.62 -9.09
C VAL A 43 -1.34 8.98 -9.69
N ALA A 44 -1.90 9.21 -10.87
CA ALA A 44 -1.73 10.45 -11.59
C ALA A 44 -2.11 11.59 -10.63
N VAL A 45 -1.10 12.15 -9.97
CA VAL A 45 -1.31 13.22 -9.00
C VAL A 45 -1.72 14.38 -9.85
N ASP A 46 -2.98 14.79 -9.69
CA ASP A 46 -3.54 15.95 -10.40
C ASP A 46 -2.52 17.10 -10.31
N PRO A 47 -1.90 17.51 -11.44
CA PRO A 47 -0.87 18.54 -11.43
C PRO A 47 -1.41 19.88 -10.89
N SER A 48 -2.74 20.08 -10.84
CA SER A 48 -3.41 21.24 -10.24
C SER A 48 -3.22 21.37 -8.71
N LEU A 49 -2.76 20.31 -8.05
CA LEU A 49 -2.46 20.32 -6.61
C LEU A 49 -1.03 20.77 -6.32
N GLN A 50 -0.10 20.66 -7.28
CA GLN A 50 1.30 21.02 -7.08
C GLN A 50 1.42 22.54 -6.84
N GLY A 51 2.07 22.93 -5.74
CA GLY A 51 2.26 24.33 -5.34
C GLY A 51 1.29 24.86 -4.28
N ARG A 52 0.24 24.12 -3.90
CA ARG A 52 -0.64 24.51 -2.77
C ARG A 52 -0.03 24.13 -1.42
N PRO A 53 -0.24 24.91 -0.35
CA PRO A 53 0.11 24.48 1.00
C PRO A 53 -0.59 23.14 1.31
N HIS A 54 0.16 22.20 1.89
CA HIS A 54 -0.30 20.84 2.20
C HIS A 54 -0.65 19.93 1.01
N TRP A 55 -0.19 20.24 -0.21
CA TRP A 55 -0.48 19.41 -1.40
C TRP A 55 -0.07 17.94 -1.24
N ARG A 56 1.05 17.66 -0.57
CA ARG A 56 1.54 16.30 -0.29
C ARG A 56 0.51 15.47 0.48
N ARG A 57 -0.12 16.08 1.50
CA ARG A 57 -1.15 15.44 2.31
C ARG A 57 -2.40 15.16 1.46
N ILE A 58 -2.81 16.12 0.64
CA ILE A 58 -3.97 15.94 -0.24
C ILE A 58 -3.73 14.79 -1.24
N ALA A 59 -2.52 14.70 -1.81
CA ALA A 59 -2.15 13.61 -2.70
C ALA A 59 -2.21 12.25 -2.01
N GLN A 60 -1.74 12.14 -0.76
CA GLN A 60 -1.86 10.90 0.03
C GLN A 60 -3.31 10.50 0.29
N VAL A 61 -4.17 11.46 0.66
CA VAL A 61 -5.60 11.21 0.87
C VAL A 61 -6.27 10.73 -0.41
N TYR A 62 -5.98 11.39 -1.54
CA TYR A 62 -6.56 11.01 -2.83
C TYR A 62 -6.11 9.62 -3.28
N ALA A 63 -4.83 9.28 -3.08
CA ALA A 63 -4.32 7.94 -3.37
C ALA A 63 -5.00 6.85 -2.52
N ALA A 64 -5.25 7.13 -1.23
CA ALA A 64 -5.98 6.20 -0.37
C ALA A 64 -7.43 6.02 -0.84
N LEU A 65 -8.11 7.11 -1.22
CA LEU A 65 -9.48 7.03 -1.75
C LEU A 65 -9.54 6.26 -3.08
N ASP A 66 -8.54 6.41 -3.95
CA ASP A 66 -8.44 5.64 -5.20
C ASP A 66 -8.26 4.16 -4.95
N HIS A 67 -7.38 3.80 -4.02
CA HIS A 67 -7.18 2.41 -3.64
C HIS A 67 -8.45 1.78 -3.05
N TYR A 68 -9.19 2.53 -2.22
CA TYR A 68 -10.46 2.08 -1.69
C TYR A 68 -11.49 1.86 -2.80
N TRP A 69 -11.63 2.83 -3.71
CA TRP A 69 -12.60 2.76 -4.81
C TRP A 69 -12.29 1.62 -5.77
N ALA A 70 -11.02 1.37 -6.09
CA ALA A 70 -10.59 0.28 -6.96
C ALA A 70 -10.96 -1.11 -6.39
N ASN A 71 -10.97 -1.27 -5.07
CA ASN A 71 -11.20 -2.56 -4.42
C ASN A 71 -12.65 -2.78 -3.95
N GLN A 72 -13.34 -1.73 -3.47
CA GLN A 72 -14.68 -1.84 -2.86
C GLN A 72 -15.79 -1.12 -3.65
N GLY A 73 -15.45 -0.17 -4.52
CA GLY A 73 -16.43 0.60 -5.28
C GLY A 73 -17.19 1.65 -4.45
N ALA A 74 -18.52 1.71 -4.61
CA ALA A 74 -19.36 2.78 -4.09
C ALA A 74 -19.45 2.77 -2.55
N ALA A 75 -19.03 3.88 -1.93
CA ALA A 75 -19.05 4.06 -0.48
C ALA A 75 -19.63 5.39 -0.02
N THR A 76 -20.13 5.36 1.22
CA THR A 76 -20.60 6.54 1.96
C THR A 76 -19.43 7.43 2.37
N TYR A 77 -19.73 8.68 2.70
CA TYR A 77 -18.69 9.61 3.17
C TYR A 77 -18.02 9.13 4.46
N ASP A 78 -18.78 8.56 5.40
CA ASP A 78 -18.23 8.16 6.70
C ASP A 78 -17.27 6.97 6.59
N THR A 79 -17.60 5.99 5.74
CA THR A 79 -16.70 4.85 5.47
C THR A 79 -15.40 5.29 4.80
N LEU A 80 -15.47 6.25 3.87
CA LEU A 80 -14.29 6.84 3.23
C LEU A 80 -13.42 7.63 4.21
N ILE A 81 -14.03 8.39 5.12
CA ILE A 81 -13.30 9.15 6.14
C ILE A 81 -12.59 8.20 7.10
N GLN A 82 -13.29 7.16 7.56
CA GLN A 82 -12.74 6.17 8.47
C GLN A 82 -11.55 5.43 7.82
N TYR A 83 -11.70 4.99 6.58
CA TYR A 83 -10.62 4.33 5.85
C TYR A 83 -9.39 5.24 5.69
N VAL A 84 -9.59 6.49 5.28
CA VAL A 84 -8.47 7.45 5.16
C VAL A 84 -7.78 7.67 6.49
N GLN A 85 -8.53 7.73 7.60
CA GLN A 85 -7.97 7.87 8.93
C GLN A 85 -7.17 6.64 9.37
N GLU A 86 -7.64 5.43 9.07
CA GLU A 86 -6.92 4.19 9.34
C GLU A 86 -5.60 4.09 8.55
N VAL A 87 -5.60 4.50 7.28
CA VAL A 87 -4.42 4.39 6.40
C VAL A 87 -3.41 5.52 6.63
N THR A 88 -3.88 6.75 6.84
CA THR A 88 -3.01 7.94 6.91
C THR A 88 -2.77 8.44 8.34
N GLY A 89 -3.49 7.89 9.33
CA GLY A 89 -3.49 8.37 10.71
C GLY A 89 -4.17 9.73 10.90
N GLN A 90 -4.73 10.33 9.84
CA GLN A 90 -5.37 11.63 9.88
C GLN A 90 -6.75 11.61 9.21
N SER A 91 -7.73 12.20 9.87
CA SER A 91 -9.07 12.37 9.29
C SER A 91 -9.04 13.39 8.13
N CYS A 92 -9.97 13.22 7.19
CA CYS A 92 -10.17 14.10 6.04
C CYS A 92 -11.58 14.70 6.04
N SER A 93 -11.75 15.88 5.45
CA SER A 93 -13.05 16.54 5.41
C SER A 93 -13.94 15.97 4.30
N ARG A 94 -15.26 15.95 4.53
CA ARG A 94 -16.25 15.57 3.50
C ARG A 94 -16.12 16.39 2.21
N LYS A 95 -15.75 17.67 2.33
CA LYS A 95 -15.49 18.56 1.18
C LYS A 95 -14.34 18.06 0.30
N LEU A 96 -13.29 17.52 0.92
CA LEU A 96 -12.13 16.99 0.19
C LEU A 96 -12.53 15.74 -0.63
N ILE A 97 -13.34 14.86 -0.03
CA ILE A 97 -13.89 13.68 -0.72
C ILE A 97 -14.84 14.11 -1.84
N ALA A 98 -15.71 15.10 -1.60
CA ALA A 98 -16.62 15.62 -2.64
C ALA A 98 -15.84 16.18 -3.84
N LYS A 99 -14.75 16.92 -3.59
CA LYS A 99 -13.87 17.42 -4.65
C LYS A 99 -13.17 16.28 -5.40
N TRP A 100 -12.68 15.27 -4.68
CA TRP A 100 -12.11 14.06 -5.27
C TRP A 100 -13.10 13.31 -6.17
N LYS A 101 -14.35 13.15 -5.74
CA LYS A 101 -15.46 12.57 -6.52
C LYS A 101 -15.75 13.38 -7.79
N GLN A 102 -15.88 14.70 -7.65
CA GLN A 102 -16.13 15.62 -8.77
C GLN A 102 -15.03 15.55 -9.84
N GLN A 103 -13.76 15.48 -9.42
CA GLN A 103 -12.63 15.37 -10.36
C GLN A 103 -12.64 14.05 -11.16
N ARG A 104 -13.31 13.02 -10.66
CA ARG A 104 -13.43 11.70 -11.30
C ARG A 104 -14.75 11.50 -12.04
N GLY A 105 -15.62 12.50 -12.08
CA GLY A 105 -16.95 12.40 -12.67
C GLY A 105 -17.89 11.45 -11.91
N LEU A 106 -17.54 11.07 -10.68
CA LEU A 106 -18.34 10.22 -9.80
C LEU A 106 -19.36 11.11 -9.08
N ARG A 107 -20.47 11.45 -9.75
CA ARG A 107 -21.49 12.34 -9.20
C ARG A 107 -22.63 11.58 -8.55
#